data_AF-A0A6S6TNZ6-F1
#
_entry.id   AF-A0A6S6TNZ6-F1
#
_cell.length_a   1.000
_cell.length_b   1.000
_cell.length_c   1.000
_cell.angle_alpha   90.00
_cell.angle_beta   90.00
_cell.angle_gamma   90.00
#
_symmetry.space_group_name_H-M   'P 1'
#
loop_
_entity.id
_entity.type
_entity.pdbx_description
1 polymer ?
#
loop_
_entity_poly.entity_id
_entity_poly.type
_entity_poly.pdbx_seq_one_letter_code
_entity_poly.pdbx_strand_id
1 'polypeptide(L)'
;MRQYESYKCNKCGNEIEVQEVGGGTLSCCGQEMEMVTENLTAVNLMKAFAGESQARNKYEFFSDVAYEEGLHRIALCKVGQEYFKKASDDIAVG
;
A
#
# COMPACT_ATOMS: atom_id res chain seq x y z
N MET A 1 -15.37 -17.22 -5.99
CA MET A 1 -14.43 -16.50 -5.12
C MET A 1 -13.35 -15.90 -5.97
N ARG A 2 -13.13 -14.60 -5.80
CA ARG A 2 -12.00 -13.85 -6.33
C ARG A 2 -11.16 -13.38 -5.15
N GLN A 3 -9.89 -13.10 -5.42
CA GLN A 3 -8.99 -12.52 -4.43
C GLN A 3 -9.56 -11.17 -3.94
N TYR A 4 -9.48 -10.93 -2.64
CA TYR A 4 -9.98 -9.77 -1.90
C TYR A 4 -11.50 -9.65 -1.73
N GLU A 5 -12.28 -10.68 -2.08
CA GLU A 5 -13.68 -10.74 -1.69
C GLU A 5 -13.81 -11.01 -0.18
N SER A 6 -14.71 -10.28 0.47
CA SER A 6 -15.03 -10.41 1.89
C SER A 6 -16.32 -11.22 2.07
N TYR A 7 -16.30 -12.13 3.04
CA TYR A 7 -17.42 -13.00 3.39
C TYR A 7 -17.73 -12.90 4.88
N LYS A 8 -19.01 -12.91 5.23
CA LYS A 8 -19.49 -12.80 6.60
C LYS A 8 -20.38 -13.96 6.98
N CYS A 9 -20.24 -14.45 8.21
CA CYS A 9 -21.15 -15.41 8.80
C CYS A 9 -22.19 -14.69 9.66
N ASN A 10 -23.47 -14.89 9.36
CA ASN A 10 -24.59 -14.25 10.05
C ASN A 10 -24.89 -14.83 11.45
N LYS A 11 -24.31 -15.99 11.82
CA LYS A 11 -24.48 -16.59 13.16
C LYS A 11 -23.45 -16.11 14.18
N CYS A 12 -22.16 -16.16 13.84
CA CYS A 12 -21.08 -15.79 14.76
C CYS A 12 -20.55 -14.37 14.53
N GLY A 13 -20.88 -13.74 13.40
CA GLY A 13 -20.38 -12.42 13.04
C GLY A 13 -18.96 -12.40 12.47
N ASN A 14 -18.32 -13.56 12.28
CA ASN A 14 -16.98 -13.63 11.68
C ASN A 14 -16.99 -13.12 10.24
N GLU A 15 -16.02 -12.27 9.92
CA GLU A 15 -15.76 -11.77 8.59
C GLU A 15 -14.37 -12.22 8.15
N ILE A 16 -14.27 -12.70 6.91
CA ILE A 16 -13.03 -13.18 6.32
C ILE A 16 -12.81 -12.53 4.96
N GLU A 17 -11.57 -12.20 4.65
CA GLU A 17 -11.14 -11.74 3.34
C GLU A 17 -10.39 -12.88 2.63
N VAL A 18 -10.76 -13.18 1.39
CA VAL A 18 -10.11 -14.22 0.59
C VAL A 18 -8.76 -13.72 0.07
N GLN A 19 -7.66 -14.28 0.55
CA GLN A 19 -6.31 -13.96 0.03
C GLN A 19 -5.91 -14.83 -1.17
N GLU A 20 -6.32 -16.09 -1.19
CA GLU A 20 -6.03 -17.04 -2.26
C GLU A 20 -7.32 -17.77 -2.64
N VAL A 21 -7.53 -17.98 -3.94
CA VAL A 21 -8.71 -18.67 -4.43
C VAL A 21 -8.52 -20.18 -4.36
N GLY A 22 -9.44 -20.86 -3.70
CA GLY A 22 -9.53 -22.32 -3.65
C GLY A 22 -10.84 -22.82 -4.29
N GLY A 23 -10.89 -24.11 -4.64
CA GLY A 23 -12.08 -24.73 -5.24
C GLY A 23 -13.19 -25.13 -4.26
N GLY A 24 -12.99 -24.93 -2.94
CA GLY A 24 -13.97 -25.28 -1.91
C GLY A 24 -14.95 -24.14 -1.59
N THR A 25 -16.09 -24.48 -1.00
CA THR A 25 -17.07 -23.51 -0.47
C THR A 25 -16.70 -23.08 0.96
N LEU A 26 -16.85 -21.79 1.27
CA LEU A 26 -16.57 -21.24 2.59
C LEU A 26 -17.77 -21.51 3.50
N SER A 27 -17.54 -22.28 4.56
CA SER A 27 -18.55 -22.59 5.58
C SER A 27 -18.09 -22.21 6.98
N CYS A 28 -19.00 -21.61 7.75
CA CYS A 28 -18.78 -21.23 9.14
C CYS A 28 -20.05 -21.52 9.95
N CYS A 29 -19.92 -22.11 11.15
CA CYS A 29 -21.05 -22.47 12.03
C CYS A 29 -22.12 -23.37 11.36
N GLY A 30 -21.69 -24.25 10.44
CA GLY A 30 -22.57 -25.18 9.72
C GLY A 30 -23.44 -24.52 8.64
N GLN A 31 -23.10 -23.30 8.21
CA GLN A 31 -23.76 -22.58 7.12
C GLN A 31 -22.73 -22.04 6.14
N GLU A 32 -23.15 -21.84 4.89
CA GLU A 32 -22.34 -21.14 3.88
C GLU A 32 -22.25 -19.65 4.22
N MET A 33 -21.07 -19.06 3.98
CA MET A 33 -20.83 -17.65 4.27
C MET A 33 -21.37 -16.74 3.16
N GLU A 34 -21.88 -15.57 3.53
CA GLU A 34 -22.45 -14.59 2.60
C GLU A 34 -21.37 -13.62 2.12
N MET A 35 -21.31 -13.32 0.83
CA MET A 35 -20.40 -12.32 0.29
C MET A 35 -20.91 -10.91 0.61
N VAL A 36 -20.07 -10.06 1.21
CA VAL A 36 -20.42 -8.69 1.61
C VAL A 36 -19.81 -7.61 0.70
N THR A 37 -18.84 -7.96 -0.14
CA THR A 37 -18.16 -6.98 -1.00
C THR A 37 -19.07 -6.48 -2.13
N GLU A 38 -19.39 -5.18 -2.13
CA GLU A 38 -20.20 -4.55 -3.18
C GLU A 38 -19.41 -4.33 -4.49
N ASN A 39 -18.18 -3.81 -4.39
CA ASN A 39 -17.37 -3.46 -5.55
C ASN A 39 -15.90 -3.87 -5.38
N LEU A 40 -15.54 -4.97 -6.03
CA LEU A 40 -14.18 -5.52 -5.99
C LEU A 40 -13.14 -4.56 -6.60
N THR A 41 -13.51 -3.79 -7.63
CA THR A 41 -12.60 -2.83 -8.28
C THR A 41 -12.18 -1.74 -7.30
N ALA A 42 -13.10 -1.22 -6.50
CA ALA A 42 -12.81 -0.21 -5.48
C ALA A 42 -11.84 -0.76 -4.42
N VAL A 43 -12.05 -1.99 -3.94
CA VAL A 43 -11.17 -2.67 -2.98
C VAL A 43 -9.75 -2.82 -3.53
N ASN A 44 -9.62 -3.24 -4.80
CA ASN A 44 -8.33 -3.39 -5.46
C ASN A 44 -7.58 -2.06 -5.60
N LEU A 45 -8.29 -0.99 -5.99
CA LEU A 45 -7.71 0.35 -6.09
C LEU A 45 -7.21 0.84 -4.72
N MET A 46 -8.00 0.64 -3.66
CA MET A 46 -7.60 1.04 -2.30
C MET A 46 -6.34 0.30 -1.83
N LYS A 47 -6.25 -1.01 -2.07
CA LYS A 47 -5.06 -1.81 -1.73
C LYS A 47 -3.84 -1.37 -2.53
N ALA A 48 -3.99 -1.11 -3.83
CA ALA A 48 -2.91 -0.61 -4.68
C ALA A 48 -2.38 0.76 -4.19
N PHE A 49 -3.30 1.68 -3.88
CA PHE A 49 -2.96 3.01 -3.36
C PHE A 49 -2.23 2.93 -2.00
N ALA A 50 -2.69 2.04 -1.11
CA ALA A 50 -2.02 1.80 0.16
C ALA A 50 -0.60 1.25 -0.04
N GLY A 51 -0.41 0.29 -0.96
CA GLY A 51 0.90 -0.27 -1.30
C GLY A 51 1.86 0.76 -1.89
N GLU A 52 1.38 1.59 -2.81
CA GLU A 52 2.18 2.68 -3.40
C GLU A 52 2.60 3.69 -2.34
N SER A 53 1.69 4.06 -1.44
CA SER A 53 1.99 5.01 -0.36
C SER A 53 3.00 4.45 0.64
N GLN A 54 2.90 3.16 0.99
CA GLN A 54 3.89 2.50 1.83
C GLN A 54 5.27 2.44 1.15
N ALA A 55 5.32 2.15 -0.15
CA ALA A 55 6.58 2.13 -0.89
C ALA A 55 7.24 3.51 -0.91
N ARG A 56 6.47 4.56 -1.20
CA ARG A 56 6.94 5.95 -1.18
C ARG A 56 7.54 6.33 0.17
N ASN A 57 6.83 6.04 1.27
CA ASN A 57 7.32 6.33 2.62
C ASN A 57 8.61 5.58 2.95
N LYS A 58 8.75 4.33 2.48
CA LYS A 58 10.00 3.56 2.64
C LYS A 58 11.15 4.21 1.87
N TYR A 59 10.96 4.55 0.60
CA TYR A 59 12.00 5.19 -0.21
C TYR A 59 12.43 6.53 0.41
N GLU A 60 11.49 7.31 0.90
CA GLU A 60 11.76 8.54 1.64
C GLU A 60 12.60 8.28 2.88
N PHE A 61 12.17 7.37 3.75
CA PHE A 61 12.90 7.03 4.97
C PHE A 61 14.33 6.55 4.70
N PHE A 62 14.52 5.65 3.72
CA PHE A 62 15.86 5.17 3.37
C PHE A 62 16.72 6.25 2.70
N SER A 63 16.11 7.23 2.04
CA SER A 63 16.85 8.38 1.48
C SER A 63 17.39 9.28 2.58
N ASP A 64 16.61 9.50 3.65
CA ASP A 64 17.04 10.26 4.82
C ASP A 64 18.20 9.56 5.53
N VAL A 65 18.08 8.26 5.80
CA VAL A 65 19.15 7.45 6.41
C VAL A 65 20.42 7.48 5.54
N ALA A 66 20.30 7.27 4.23
CA ALA A 66 21.46 7.32 3.33
C ALA A 66 22.13 8.70 3.28
N TYR A 67 21.37 9.78 3.51
CA TYR A 67 21.92 11.11 3.61
C TYR A 67 22.74 11.29 4.89
N GLU A 68 22.22 10.84 6.04
CA GLU A 68 22.93 10.85 7.33
C GLU A 68 24.22 10.03 7.30
N GLU A 69 24.23 8.90 6.58
CA GLU A 69 25.40 8.05 6.39
C GLU A 69 26.39 8.57 5.33
N GLY A 70 26.13 9.73 4.71
CA GLY A 70 27.01 10.34 3.69
C GLY A 70 26.96 9.65 2.32
N LEU A 71 26.00 8.74 2.11
CA LEU A 71 25.77 8.04 0.84
C LEU A 71 24.91 8.92 -0.10
N HIS A 72 25.39 10.12 -0.40
CA HIS A 72 24.66 11.15 -1.16
C HIS A 72 24.14 10.68 -2.53
N ARG A 73 24.82 9.70 -3.17
CA ARG A 73 24.39 9.11 -4.45
C ARG A 73 23.17 8.21 -4.33
N ILE A 74 22.94 7.62 -3.15
CA ILE A 74 21.81 6.73 -2.85
C ILE A 74 20.63 7.56 -2.32
N ALA A 75 20.91 8.62 -1.56
CA ALA A 75 19.91 9.56 -1.05
C ALA A 75 19.20 10.40 -2.14
N LEU A 76 19.63 10.31 -3.41
CA LEU A 76 19.24 11.19 -4.51
C LEU A 76 17.72 11.31 -4.72
N CYS A 77 16.93 10.33 -4.26
CA CYS A 77 15.48 10.37 -4.35
C CYS A 77 14.87 11.59 -3.62
N LYS A 78 15.47 12.04 -2.51
CA LYS A 78 15.12 13.31 -1.84
C LYS A 78 16.00 14.48 -2.29
N VAL A 79 17.31 14.28 -2.24
CA VAL A 79 18.26 15.39 -2.42
C VAL A 79 18.31 15.92 -3.85
N GLY A 80 17.92 15.17 -4.87
CA GLY A 80 17.86 15.67 -6.25
C GLY A 80 16.93 16.88 -6.42
N GLN A 81 15.80 16.93 -5.70
CA GLN A 81 14.87 18.06 -5.78
C GLN A 81 15.29 19.23 -4.88
N GLU A 82 15.80 18.96 -3.68
CA GLU A 82 16.29 20.02 -2.78
C GLU A 82 17.60 20.67 -3.26
N TYR A 83 18.52 19.90 -3.85
CA TYR A 83 19.73 20.47 -4.47
C TYR A 83 19.40 21.29 -5.71
N PHE A 84 18.39 20.91 -6.51
CA PHE A 84 17.96 21.73 -7.65
C PHE A 84 17.32 23.04 -7.18
N LYS A 85 16.57 23.00 -6.07
CA LYS A 85 15.94 24.18 -5.48
C LYS A 85 16.96 25.12 -4.83
N LYS A 86 17.91 24.58 -4.04
CA LYS A 86 19.05 25.35 -3.53
C LYS A 86 19.91 25.93 -4.66
N ALA A 87 20.21 25.14 -5.69
CA ALA A 87 20.96 25.63 -6.85
C ALA A 87 20.20 26.74 -7.61
N SER A 88 18.87 26.67 -7.73
CA SER A 88 18.07 27.76 -8.31
C SER A 88 18.01 29.00 -7.42
N ASP A 89 17.96 28.81 -6.10
CA ASP A 89 17.96 29.90 -5.13
C ASP A 89 19.33 30.59 -5.09
N ASP A 90 20.44 29.84 -5.19
CA ASP A 90 21.81 30.37 -5.26
C ASP A 90 22.09 31.11 -6.59
N ILE A 91 21.44 30.73 -7.69
CA ILE A 91 21.53 31.44 -8.99
C ILE A 91 20.69 32.73 -9.00
N ALA A 92 19.62 32.80 -8.21
CA ALA A 92 18.72 33.96 -8.17
C ALA A 92 19.24 35.15 -7.34
N VAL A 93 20.32 34.98 -6.56
CA VAL A 93 20.94 36.03 -5.74
C VAL A 93 22.27 36.54 -6.34
N GLY A 94 22.61 36.15 -7.58
CA GLY A 94 23.81 36.57 -8.31
C GLY A 94 23.59 37.77 -9.23
#